data_AF-A0A6L8FZ35-F1
#
_entry.id   AF-A0A6L8FZ35-F1
#
_cell.length_a   1.000
_cell.length_b   1.000
_cell.length_c   1.000
_cell.angle_alpha   90.00
_cell.angle_beta   90.00
_cell.angle_gamma   90.00
#
_symmetry.space_group_name_H-M   'P 1'
#
loop_
_entity.id
_entity.type
_entity.pdbx_description
1 polymer ?
#
loop_
_entity_poly.entity_id
_entity_poly.type
_entity_poly.pdbx_seq_one_letter_code
_entity_poly.pdbx_strand_id
1 'polypeptide(L)'
;LEEQDPAQFRRAAAGFAEIVRDYPGTESEIGALSNMGVCYESLGQWKDAVQAYDQVLDRLADEQAEAHRFARMHKEWIEANRL
;
A
#
# COMPACT_ATOMS: atom_id res chain seq x y z
N LEU A 1 -13.05 -11.34 -17.35
CA LEU A 1 -12.31 -10.48 -16.40
C LEU A 1 -10.85 -10.66 -16.78
N GLU A 2 -10.21 -9.65 -17.37
CA GLU A 2 -8.77 -9.71 -17.65
C GLU A 2 -8.06 -9.92 -16.30
N GLU A 3 -7.36 -11.04 -16.15
CA GLU A 3 -6.39 -11.20 -15.07
C GLU A 3 -5.36 -10.09 -15.26
N GLN A 4 -5.31 -9.16 -14.31
CA GLN A 4 -4.36 -8.06 -14.36
C GLN A 4 -2.93 -8.63 -14.36
N ASP A 5 -2.06 -8.10 -15.23
CA ASP A 5 -0.72 -8.63 -15.46
C ASP A 5 0.16 -8.47 -14.19
N PRO A 6 0.60 -9.58 -13.56
CA PRO A 6 1.50 -9.53 -12.41
C PRO A 6 2.80 -8.75 -12.68
N ALA A 7 3.26 -8.67 -13.92
CA ALA A 7 4.44 -7.87 -14.26
C ALA A 7 4.16 -6.37 -14.11
N GLN A 8 2.94 -5.91 -14.40
CA GLN A 8 2.57 -4.50 -14.28
C GLN A 8 2.56 -4.06 -12.82
N PHE A 9 1.99 -4.86 -11.91
CA PHE A 9 1.99 -4.54 -10.48
C PHE A 9 3.38 -4.51 -9.87
N ARG A 10 4.27 -5.44 -10.26
CA ARG A 10 5.65 -5.42 -9.78
C ARG A 10 6.38 -4.15 -10.23
N ARG A 11 6.18 -3.74 -11.49
CA ARG A 11 6.75 -2.50 -12.02
C ARG A 11 6.18 -1.27 -11.33
N ALA A 12 4.88 -1.24 -11.07
CA ALA A 12 4.23 -0.16 -10.35
C ALA A 12 4.75 -0.04 -8.91
N ALA A 13 4.82 -1.15 -8.17
CA ALA A 13 5.37 -1.17 -6.82
C ALA A 13 6.81 -0.67 -6.76
N ALA A 14 7.65 -1.03 -7.75
CA ALA A 14 9.01 -0.52 -7.86
C ALA A 14 9.06 1.00 -8.07
N GLY A 15 8.21 1.55 -8.96
CA GLY A 15 8.13 2.99 -9.17
C GLY A 15 7.61 3.75 -7.94
N PHE A 16 6.64 3.18 -7.21
CA PHE A 16 6.19 3.77 -5.95
C PHE A 16 7.27 3.73 -4.86
N ALA A 17 8.08 2.67 -4.81
CA ALA A 17 9.20 2.60 -3.88
C ALA A 17 10.24 3.72 -4.13
N GLU A 18 10.45 4.12 -5.38
CA GLU A 18 11.28 5.29 -5.71
C GLU A 18 10.66 6.59 -5.16
N ILE A 19 9.34 6.77 -5.27
CA ILE A 19 8.65 7.93 -4.71
C ILE A 19 8.78 7.99 -3.18
N VAL A 20 8.59 6.85 -2.50
CA VAL A 20 8.76 6.76 -1.04
C VAL A 20 10.17 7.14 -0.62
N ARG A 21 11.19 6.71 -1.39
CA ARG A 21 12.59 7.04 -1.13
C ARG A 21 12.90 8.51 -1.37
N ASP A 22 12.39 9.09 -2.46
CA ASP A 22 12.82 10.39 -2.96
C ASP A 22 12.00 11.56 -2.40
N TYR A 23 10.79 11.30 -1.87
CA TYR A 23 9.87 12.32 -1.36
C TYR A 23 9.31 12.03 0.05
N PRO A 24 10.15 11.73 1.06
CA PRO A 24 9.68 11.39 2.39
C PRO A 24 8.96 12.57 3.08
N GLY A 25 7.95 12.27 3.89
CA GLY A 25 7.13 13.23 4.63
C GLY A 25 6.11 14.00 3.78
N THR A 26 5.93 13.62 2.51
CA THR A 26 4.98 14.29 1.59
C THR A 26 3.70 13.48 1.40
N GLU A 27 2.64 14.13 0.91
CA GLU A 27 1.43 13.41 0.48
C GLU A 27 1.71 12.40 -0.64
N SER A 28 2.76 12.63 -1.45
CA SER A 28 3.19 11.69 -2.48
C SER A 28 3.76 10.40 -1.89
N GLU A 29 4.48 10.47 -0.76
CA GLU A 29 4.92 9.27 -0.02
C GLU A 29 3.71 8.46 0.46
N ILE A 30 2.72 9.12 1.06
CA ILE A 30 1.50 8.48 1.56
C ILE A 30 0.72 7.79 0.43
N GLY A 31 0.53 8.49 -0.70
CA GLY A 31 -0.12 7.92 -1.88
C GLY A 31 0.67 6.75 -2.47
N ALA A 32 2.00 6.84 -2.53
CA ALA A 32 2.86 5.78 -3.03
C ALA A 32 2.80 4.53 -2.15
N LEU A 33 2.88 4.68 -0.82
CA LEU A 33 2.74 3.56 0.13
C LEU A 33 1.36 2.88 0.00
N SER A 34 0.29 3.68 -0.13
CA SER A 34 -1.07 3.15 -0.30
C SER A 34 -1.18 2.31 -1.58
N ASN A 35 -0.61 2.80 -2.69
CA ASN A 35 -0.60 2.08 -3.97
C ASN A 35 0.33 0.86 -3.97
N MET A 36 1.44 0.88 -3.22
CA MET A 36 2.27 -0.32 -3.01
C MET A 36 1.45 -1.42 -2.34
N GLY A 37 0.66 -1.09 -1.32
CA GLY A 37 -0.25 -2.03 -0.67
C GLY A 37 -1.19 -2.72 -1.67
N VAL A 38 -1.86 -1.94 -2.52
CA VAL A 38 -2.77 -2.45 -3.57
C VAL A 38 -2.03 -3.33 -4.60
N CYS A 39 -0.81 -2.95 -4.99
CA CYS A 39 -0.01 -3.75 -5.90
C CYS A 39 0.34 -5.10 -5.28
N TYR A 40 0.74 -5.11 -4.01
CA TYR A 40 1.07 -6.35 -3.29
C TYR A 40 -0.16 -7.23 -3.04
N GLU A 41 -1.33 -6.66 -2.75
CA GLU A 41 -2.59 -7.41 -2.70
C GLU A 41 -2.89 -8.10 -4.04
N SER A 42 -2.74 -7.37 -5.14
CA SER A 42 -3.01 -7.90 -6.48
C SER A 42 -2.03 -9.01 -6.88
N LEU A 43 -0.84 -9.03 -6.28
CA LEU A 43 0.17 -10.06 -6.45
C LEU A 43 0.02 -11.23 -5.46
N GLY A 44 -0.92 -11.17 -4.52
CA GLY A 44 -1.06 -12.13 -3.43
C GLY A 44 0.06 -12.07 -2.40
N GLN A 45 0.83 -10.99 -2.38
CA GLN A 45 1.93 -10.74 -1.43
C GLN A 45 1.38 -10.08 -0.15
N TRP A 46 0.55 -10.82 0.57
CA TRP A 46 -0.25 -10.30 1.69
C TRP A 46 0.59 -9.64 2.81
N LYS A 47 1.75 -10.22 3.14
CA LYS A 47 2.65 -9.66 4.17
C LYS A 47 3.25 -8.32 3.74
N ASP A 48 3.66 -8.22 2.48
CA ASP A 48 4.24 -6.99 1.93
C ASP A 48 3.18 -5.88 1.83
N ALA A 49 1.93 -6.26 1.51
CA ALA A 49 0.78 -5.35 1.51
C ALA A 49 0.52 -4.77 2.92
N VAL A 50 0.47 -5.63 3.95
CA VAL A 50 0.31 -5.18 5.35
C VAL A 50 1.42 -4.23 5.76
N GLN A 51 2.67 -4.53 5.43
CA GLN A 51 3.80 -3.66 5.75
C GLN A 51 3.71 -2.29 5.05
N ALA A 52 3.17 -2.23 3.83
CA ALA A 52 2.95 -0.96 3.14
C ALA A 52 1.84 -0.14 3.83
N TYR A 53 0.76 -0.79 4.28
CA TYR A 53 -0.33 -0.12 5.00
C TYR A 53 0.08 0.33 6.40
N ASP A 54 0.85 -0.47 7.14
CA ASP A 54 1.41 -0.05 8.43
C ASP A 54 2.22 1.24 8.30
N GLN A 55 3.02 1.35 7.23
CA GLN A 55 3.79 2.56 6.97
C GLN A 55 2.93 3.80 6.68
N VAL A 56 1.74 3.64 6.11
CA VAL A 56 0.75 4.74 5.97
C VAL A 56 0.23 5.15 7.34
N LEU A 57 -0.18 4.17 8.15
CA LEU A 57 -0.74 4.39 9.49
C LEU A 57 0.27 5.05 10.44
N ASP A 58 1.54 4.67 10.35
CA ASP A 58 2.61 5.25 11.17
C ASP A 58 2.92 6.71 10.83
N ARG A 59 2.67 7.12 9.57
CA ARG A 59 2.96 8.48 9.09
C ARG A 59 1.79 9.44 9.24
N LEU A 60 0.56 8.91 9.30
CA LEU A 60 -0.65 9.71 9.45
C LEU A 60 -1.15 9.65 10.89
N ALA A 61 -0.93 10.76 11.62
CA ALA A 61 -1.51 10.91 12.95
C ALA A 61 -3.03 11.18 12.92
N ASP A 62 -3.55 11.73 11.81
CA ASP A 62 -4.98 11.97 11.64
C ASP A 62 -5.67 10.68 11.20
N GLU A 63 -6.34 10.01 12.15
CA GLU A 63 -7.09 8.79 11.86
C GLU A 63 -8.29 9.01 10.93
N GLN A 64 -8.72 10.26 10.77
CA GLN A 64 -9.80 10.66 9.88
C GLN A 64 -9.30 11.02 8.47
N ALA A 65 -8.00 10.95 8.21
CA ALA A 65 -7.49 11.03 6.85
C ALA A 65 -7.99 9.83 6.02
N GLU A 66 -8.32 10.07 4.75
CA GLU A 66 -8.82 9.04 3.86
C GLU A 66 -7.82 7.89 3.70
N ALA A 67 -6.55 8.22 3.44
CA ALA A 67 -5.48 7.24 3.31
C ALA A 67 -5.27 6.40 4.59
N HIS A 68 -5.47 6.99 5.77
CA HIS A 68 -5.38 6.27 7.04
C HIS A 68 -6.48 5.22 7.17
N ARG A 69 -7.74 5.62 6.95
CA ARG A 69 -8.87 4.68 6.98
C ARG A 69 -8.75 3.61 5.92
N PHE A 70 -8.29 3.97 4.72
CA PHE A 70 -8.05 3.04 3.63
C PHE A 70 -7.03 1.97 4.04
N ALA A 71 -5.84 2.39 4.51
CA ALA A 71 -4.79 1.49 4.95
C ALA A 71 -5.25 0.57 6.09
N ARG A 72 -5.96 1.12 7.09
CA ARG A 72 -6.51 0.36 8.22
C ARG A 72 -7.48 -0.73 7.74
N MET A 73 -8.46 -0.37 6.92
CA MET A 73 -9.47 -1.31 6.43
C MET A 73 -8.85 -2.45 5.62
N HIS A 74 -7.93 -2.13 4.71
CA HIS A 74 -7.26 -3.14 3.90
C HIS A 74 -6.37 -4.06 4.74
N LYS A 75 -5.57 -3.50 5.66
CA LYS A 75 -4.77 -4.28 6.60
C LYS A 75 -5.63 -5.25 7.41
N GLU A 76 -6.67 -4.76 8.07
CA GLU A 76 -7.56 -5.58 8.90
C GLU A 76 -8.19 -6.72 8.10
N TRP A 77 -8.62 -6.44 6.86
CA TRP A 77 -9.18 -7.47 6.00
C TRP A 77 -8.12 -8.53 5.63
N ILE A 78 -6.91 -8.12 5.27
CA ILE A 78 -5.82 -9.06 4.94
C ILE A 78 -5.49 -9.94 6.14
N GLU A 79 -5.30 -9.35 7.31
CA GLU A 79 -4.99 -10.07 8.55
C GLU A 79 -6.08 -11.06 8.95
N ALA A 80 -7.35 -10.74 8.69
CA ALA A 80 -8.47 -11.62 9.00
C ALA A 80 -8.74 -12.72 7.95
N ASN A 81 -8.31 -12.55 6.70
CA ASN A 81 -8.77 -13.40 5.58
C ASN A 81 -7.67 -13.99 4.69
N ARG A 82 -6.41 -13.57 4.85
CA ARG A 82 -5.30 -13.92 3.93
C ARG A 82 -3.99 -14.29 4.63
N LEU A 83 -3.85 -13.96 5.92
CA LEU A 83 -2.76 -14.39 6.80
C LEU A 83 -3.27 -15.40 7.83
#